data_AF-A0A0E0JD40-F1
#
_entry.id   AF-A0A0E0JD40-F1
#
_cell.length_a   1.000
_cell.length_b   1.000
_cell.length_c   1.000
_cell.angle_alpha   90.00
_cell.angle_beta   90.00
_cell.angle_gamma   90.00
#
_symmetry.space_group_name_H-M   'P 1'
#
loop_
_entity.id
_entity.type
_entity.pdbx_description
1 polymer ?
#
loop_
_entity_poly.entity_id
_entity_poly.type
_entity_poly.pdbx_seq_one_letter_code
_entity_poly.pdbx_strand_id
1 'polypeptide(L)'
;MEFPHRHHHHHHDDDDDDNDRRRPPAHAYGQAPPPADPYARHPPSHSYGRNDDYAPPPPAYGAPAYGYGGGGYGNVVHVSHEVSDHQRPPVHGGGGAPPPPTHRIYCKAGEDNYSLAVRDGKVCLVRSDRDDHTQHWVKDMKYSTRVKDEEGYPAMALVNKATGEALKHSIGQSHPCSKSSMDGQVRLARYNPEYMDESVLWTESRDVGSGFRCIRMVNNIYLNFDALHGDKDHGGVRDGTTLVLWEWCEGDNQRWKIVPWSKSIYLSISTYE
;
A
#
# COMPACT_ATOMS: atom_id res chain seq x y z
N MET A 1 60.50 64.09 -34.95
CA MET A 1 59.72 63.88 -36.18
C MET A 1 58.37 63.30 -35.79
N GLU A 2 57.31 63.91 -36.31
CA GLU A 2 55.87 63.73 -36.04
C GLU A 2 55.27 62.36 -36.47
N PHE A 3 54.40 61.86 -35.57
CA PHE A 3 53.05 61.22 -35.63
C PHE A 3 52.31 61.01 -36.99
N PRO A 4 51.27 60.13 -37.11
CA PRO A 4 50.12 59.96 -36.16
C PRO A 4 49.62 58.52 -35.88
N HIS A 5 49.26 58.20 -34.63
CA HIS A 5 47.92 58.27 -34.00
C HIS A 5 46.81 57.42 -34.63
N ARG A 6 46.30 56.45 -33.85
CA ARG A 6 44.88 56.39 -33.49
C ARG A 6 44.68 55.74 -32.12
N HIS A 7 43.89 56.43 -31.29
CA HIS A 7 43.34 56.00 -30.01
C HIS A 7 42.21 54.98 -30.21
N HIS A 8 41.98 54.07 -29.25
CA HIS A 8 40.88 54.17 -28.28
C HIS A 8 40.81 52.97 -27.31
N HIS A 9 40.69 53.34 -26.03
CA HIS A 9 39.98 52.76 -24.88
C HIS A 9 40.00 51.24 -24.54
N HIS A 10 40.38 51.05 -23.28
CA HIS A 10 40.06 49.95 -22.37
C HIS A 10 38.65 49.38 -22.53
N HIS A 11 38.50 48.07 -22.33
CA HIS A 11 37.76 47.53 -21.18
C HIS A 11 38.17 46.06 -20.96
N HIS A 12 38.49 45.73 -19.71
CA HIS A 12 38.30 44.39 -19.15
C HIS A 12 36.86 43.95 -19.43
N ASP A 13 36.64 42.66 -19.72
CA ASP A 13 35.59 41.83 -19.10
C ASP A 13 35.56 40.45 -19.79
N ASP A 14 35.86 39.42 -19.00
CA ASP A 14 35.24 38.09 -18.95
C ASP A 14 35.01 37.29 -20.26
N ASP A 15 35.99 36.43 -20.60
CA ASP A 15 35.79 35.27 -21.47
C ASP A 15 35.19 34.09 -20.69
N ASP A 16 33.93 34.20 -20.25
CA ASP A 16 33.15 33.09 -19.69
C ASP A 16 31.67 33.23 -20.09
N ASP A 17 31.34 33.02 -21.37
CA ASP A 17 29.93 33.08 -21.79
C ASP A 17 29.55 32.22 -23.01
N ASP A 18 29.90 30.93 -22.96
CA ASP A 18 29.31 29.91 -23.84
C ASP A 18 28.45 28.87 -23.11
N ASN A 19 28.07 29.15 -21.85
CA ASN A 19 27.20 28.26 -21.05
C ASN A 19 25.73 28.72 -20.95
N ASP A 20 25.37 29.91 -21.44
CA ASP A 20 24.03 30.48 -21.20
C ASP A 20 22.97 30.24 -22.30
N ARG A 21 23.25 29.35 -23.28
CA ARG A 21 22.27 28.96 -24.32
C ARG A 21 21.44 27.71 -24.01
N ARG A 22 21.43 27.19 -22.77
CA ARG A 22 20.61 26.01 -22.39
C ARG A 22 19.88 26.13 -21.04
N ARG A 23 19.40 27.32 -20.67
CA ARG A 23 18.43 27.45 -19.56
C ARG A 23 16.98 27.32 -20.08
N PRO A 24 16.14 26.44 -19.50
CA PRO A 24 14.69 26.54 -19.68
C PRO A 24 14.16 27.77 -18.93
N PRO A 25 13.01 28.35 -19.33
CA PRO A 25 12.56 29.61 -18.77
C PRO A 25 12.19 29.46 -17.29
N ALA A 26 12.56 30.47 -16.49
CA ALA A 26 12.08 30.61 -15.12
C ALA A 26 10.56 30.86 -15.15
N HIS A 27 9.77 29.94 -14.61
CA HIS A 27 8.34 30.16 -14.42
C HIS A 27 8.13 31.21 -13.33
N ALA A 28 7.70 32.40 -13.74
CA ALA A 28 7.22 33.44 -12.87
C ALA A 28 5.98 32.95 -12.10
N TYR A 29 6.06 32.94 -10.77
CA TYR A 29 4.90 32.81 -9.90
C TYR A 29 3.96 34.00 -10.16
N GLY A 30 2.74 33.75 -10.64
CA GLY A 30 1.69 34.79 -10.67
C GLY A 30 0.66 34.78 -11.80
N GLN A 31 0.46 33.73 -12.58
CA GLN A 31 -0.63 33.69 -13.56
C GLN A 31 -1.80 32.82 -13.08
N ALA A 32 -2.99 33.41 -13.04
CA ALA A 32 -4.26 32.72 -12.83
C ALA A 32 -4.48 31.65 -13.92
N PRO A 33 -5.15 30.53 -13.61
CA PRO A 33 -5.42 29.50 -14.61
C PRO A 33 -6.24 30.06 -15.78
N PRO A 34 -6.00 29.58 -17.02
CA PRO A 34 -6.76 30.02 -18.18
C PRO A 34 -8.25 29.72 -18.01
N PRO A 35 -9.15 30.56 -18.55
CA PRO A 35 -10.58 30.32 -18.48
C PRO A 35 -10.94 28.99 -19.14
N ALA A 36 -11.86 28.25 -18.52
CA ALA A 36 -12.32 26.96 -19.02
C ALA A 36 -12.87 27.10 -20.46
N ASP A 37 -12.46 26.19 -21.35
CA ASP A 37 -12.98 26.10 -22.71
C ASP A 37 -14.48 25.77 -22.66
N PRO A 38 -15.38 26.67 -23.13
CA PRO A 38 -16.81 26.45 -23.07
C PRO A 38 -17.30 25.35 -24.03
N TYR A 39 -16.42 24.76 -24.85
CA TYR A 39 -16.74 23.71 -25.83
C TYR A 39 -16.14 22.34 -25.53
N ALA A 40 -15.43 22.16 -24.41
CA ALA A 40 -14.98 20.85 -23.98
C ALA A 40 -16.19 19.97 -23.60
N ARG A 41 -16.53 18.99 -24.44
CA ARG A 41 -17.58 18.01 -24.14
C ARG A 41 -17.18 17.18 -22.92
N HIS A 42 -17.85 17.41 -21.80
CA HIS A 42 -17.86 16.51 -20.65
C HIS A 42 -18.42 15.12 -21.05
N PRO A 43 -17.87 14.01 -20.52
CA PRO A 43 -18.53 12.71 -20.61
C PRO A 43 -19.89 12.74 -19.88
N PRO A 44 -20.90 11.98 -20.33
CA PRO A 44 -22.27 12.13 -19.83
C PRO A 44 -22.38 11.68 -18.37
N SER A 45 -22.74 12.63 -17.50
CA SER A 45 -23.17 12.38 -16.13
C SER A 45 -24.39 11.47 -16.14
N HIS A 46 -24.24 10.23 -15.68
CA HIS A 46 -25.39 9.37 -15.42
C HIS A 46 -26.06 9.85 -14.14
N SER A 47 -27.12 10.64 -14.30
CA SER A 47 -27.98 11.09 -13.21
C SER A 47 -28.73 9.89 -12.63
N TYR A 48 -28.27 9.33 -11.52
CA TYR A 48 -29.13 8.50 -10.70
C TYR A 48 -30.13 9.43 -10.02
N GLY A 49 -31.40 9.25 -10.39
CA GLY A 49 -32.53 9.93 -9.82
C GLY A 49 -32.54 9.79 -8.30
N ARG A 50 -32.66 10.94 -7.66
CA ARG A 50 -33.05 11.14 -6.28
C ARG A 50 -34.40 10.46 -6.04
N ASN A 51 -34.38 9.27 -5.45
CA ASN A 51 -35.50 8.75 -4.67
C ASN A 51 -35.16 8.95 -3.20
N ASP A 52 -35.56 10.11 -2.68
CA ASP A 52 -35.80 10.27 -1.25
C ASP A 52 -36.99 9.36 -0.91
N ASP A 53 -36.76 8.27 -0.17
CA ASP A 53 -37.77 7.60 0.70
C ASP A 53 -37.23 6.25 1.25
N TYR A 54 -36.24 6.30 2.15
CA TYR A 54 -36.10 5.25 3.16
C TYR A 54 -35.49 5.83 4.44
N ALA A 55 -36.35 6.26 5.35
CA ALA A 55 -35.94 6.59 6.72
C ALA A 55 -35.66 5.28 7.51
N PRO A 56 -34.57 5.19 8.28
CA PRO A 56 -34.35 4.07 9.19
C PRO A 56 -35.36 4.09 10.36
N PRO A 57 -35.83 2.94 10.86
CA PRO A 57 -36.75 2.89 12.00
C PRO A 57 -36.05 3.33 13.31
N PRO A 58 -36.78 3.97 14.24
CA PRO A 58 -36.22 4.45 15.51
C PRO A 58 -35.90 3.31 16.50
N PRO A 59 -34.98 3.53 17.47
CA PRO A 59 -34.60 2.52 18.46
C PRO A 59 -35.70 2.30 19.50
N ALA A 60 -36.12 1.05 19.68
CA ALA A 60 -37.03 0.65 20.73
C ALA A 60 -36.30 0.54 22.09
N TYR A 61 -36.63 1.44 23.01
CA TYR A 61 -36.36 1.29 24.44
C TYR A 61 -37.51 0.52 25.11
N GLY A 62 -37.19 -0.45 25.97
CA GLY A 62 -38.15 -1.00 26.95
C GLY A 62 -37.93 -2.47 27.32
N ALA A 63 -37.25 -2.73 28.43
CA ALA A 63 -37.14 -4.03 29.10
C ALA A 63 -38.48 -4.48 29.75
N PRO A 64 -38.59 -5.70 30.32
CA PRO A 64 -38.09 -5.87 31.69
C PRO A 64 -37.39 -7.21 31.98
N ALA A 65 -36.71 -7.17 33.12
CA ALA A 65 -35.87 -8.19 33.72
C ALA A 65 -36.64 -9.41 34.26
N TYR A 66 -35.95 -10.54 34.28
CA TYR A 66 -36.18 -11.65 35.21
C TYR A 66 -34.81 -12.14 35.69
N GLY A 67 -34.58 -11.97 36.99
CA GLY A 67 -33.41 -12.49 37.70
C GLY A 67 -33.72 -13.82 38.37
N TYR A 68 -32.69 -14.63 38.51
CA TYR A 68 -32.41 -15.67 39.51
C TYR A 68 -30.89 -15.91 39.39
N GLY A 69 -30.02 -15.55 40.35
CA GLY A 69 -29.72 -16.32 41.57
C GLY A 69 -29.06 -17.65 41.20
N GLY A 70 -27.84 -18.06 41.59
CA GLY A 70 -26.83 -17.66 42.55
C GLY A 70 -25.86 -18.86 42.72
N GLY A 71 -24.69 -18.66 43.37
CA GLY A 71 -23.74 -19.71 43.79
C GLY A 71 -22.49 -19.78 42.90
N GLY A 72 -21.29 -19.43 43.38
CA GLY A 72 -20.40 -20.29 44.19
C GLY A 72 -19.72 -21.29 43.24
N TYR A 73 -18.41 -21.51 43.13
CA TYR A 73 -17.39 -21.82 44.13
C TYR A 73 -16.00 -21.71 43.47
N GLY A 74 -14.94 -21.44 44.25
CA GLY A 74 -13.57 -21.83 43.87
C GLY A 74 -12.49 -20.75 44.04
N ASN A 75 -11.95 -20.64 45.26
CA ASN A 75 -10.69 -19.95 45.56
C ASN A 75 -9.48 -20.88 45.26
N VAL A 76 -8.28 -20.24 45.31
CA VAL A 76 -6.91 -20.77 45.50
C VAL A 76 -6.21 -21.34 44.23
N VAL A 77 -4.93 -21.12 43.88
CA VAL A 77 -3.74 -20.52 44.53
C VAL A 77 -2.81 -20.01 43.39
N HIS A 78 -2.13 -18.87 43.56
CA HIS A 78 -0.94 -18.54 42.77
C HIS A 78 0.26 -19.30 43.35
N VAL A 79 0.90 -20.17 42.57
CA VAL A 79 2.19 -20.77 42.93
C VAL A 79 3.22 -20.35 41.89
N SER A 80 4.13 -19.49 42.32
CA SER A 80 5.43 -19.24 41.69
C SER A 80 6.29 -20.50 41.83
N HIS A 81 6.75 -21.08 40.72
CA HIS A 81 7.87 -22.01 40.72
C HIS A 81 9.05 -21.39 39.99
N GLU A 82 10.12 -21.24 40.75
CA GLU A 82 11.45 -20.84 40.35
C GLU A 82 12.03 -21.79 39.31
N VAL A 83 12.95 -21.23 38.53
CA VAL A 83 13.73 -21.89 37.49
C VAL A 83 14.51 -23.05 38.09
N SER A 84 14.31 -24.25 37.58
CA SER A 84 15.32 -25.31 37.65
C SER A 84 15.41 -25.96 36.30
N ASP A 85 16.59 -25.77 35.73
CA ASP A 85 17.07 -26.36 34.50
C ASP A 85 17.03 -27.89 34.60
N HIS A 86 16.80 -28.53 33.46
CA HIS A 86 16.92 -29.98 33.23
C HIS A 86 15.71 -30.84 33.64
N GLN A 87 14.74 -30.95 32.73
CA GLN A 87 14.28 -32.22 32.15
C GLN A 87 13.03 -31.95 31.28
N ARG A 88 13.22 -31.75 29.97
CA ARG A 88 12.12 -31.90 29.00
C ARG A 88 12.10 -33.35 28.49
N PRO A 89 10.97 -34.06 28.54
CA PRO A 89 10.82 -35.35 27.88
C PRO A 89 10.90 -35.20 26.35
N PRO A 90 11.33 -36.24 25.61
CA PRO A 90 11.46 -36.17 24.16
C PRO A 90 10.07 -36.14 23.54
N VAL A 91 9.58 -34.97 23.17
CA VAL A 91 8.34 -34.84 22.42
C VAL A 91 8.65 -35.25 20.98
N HIS A 92 8.09 -36.40 20.61
CA HIS A 92 8.01 -36.92 19.25
C HIS A 92 7.71 -35.84 18.22
N GLY A 93 8.45 -35.90 17.10
CA GLY A 93 8.30 -35.02 15.95
C GLY A 93 6.89 -35.10 15.36
N GLY A 94 6.09 -34.08 15.65
CA GLY A 94 4.94 -33.74 14.83
C GLY A 94 5.46 -33.15 13.53
N GLY A 95 5.30 -33.88 12.43
CA GLY A 95 5.44 -33.35 11.08
C GLY A 95 4.37 -32.29 10.85
N GLY A 96 4.61 -31.07 11.32
CA GLY A 96 3.81 -29.91 10.98
C GLY A 96 3.96 -29.63 9.50
N ALA A 97 2.85 -29.34 8.82
CA ALA A 97 2.89 -28.83 7.46
C ALA A 97 3.89 -27.65 7.39
N PRO A 98 4.69 -27.55 6.32
CA PRO A 98 5.62 -26.45 6.18
C PRO A 98 4.85 -25.11 6.29
N PRO A 99 5.45 -24.09 6.93
CA PRO A 99 4.79 -22.82 7.08
C PRO A 99 4.40 -22.26 5.70
N PRO A 100 3.27 -21.54 5.60
CA PRO A 100 2.80 -21.02 4.32
C PRO A 100 3.88 -20.15 3.67
N PRO A 101 4.04 -20.23 2.33
CA PRO A 101 5.03 -19.43 1.63
C PRO A 101 4.73 -17.94 1.81
N THR A 102 5.79 -17.18 2.06
CA THR A 102 5.73 -15.73 2.21
C THR A 102 6.24 -15.05 0.96
N HIS A 103 5.72 -13.86 0.71
CA HIS A 103 5.96 -13.04 -0.45
C HIS A 103 6.51 -11.68 -0.01
N ARG A 104 7.24 -11.07 -0.92
CA ARG A 104 7.67 -9.68 -0.87
C ARG A 104 6.75 -8.91 -1.79
N ILE A 105 6.31 -7.76 -1.31
CA ILE A 105 5.55 -6.80 -2.08
C ILE A 105 6.43 -5.59 -2.29
N TYR A 106 6.67 -5.19 -3.54
CA TYR A 106 7.51 -4.05 -3.85
C TYR A 106 6.97 -3.22 -5.00
N CYS A 107 7.32 -1.94 -4.98
CA CYS A 107 6.88 -0.92 -5.92
C CYS A 107 7.96 -0.71 -6.99
N LYS A 108 7.56 -0.51 -8.26
CA LYS A 108 8.49 -0.26 -9.37
C LYS A 108 9.35 0.98 -9.12
N ALA A 109 8.77 2.05 -8.56
CA ALA A 109 9.51 3.28 -8.25
C ALA A 109 10.60 3.10 -7.17
N GLY A 110 10.47 2.08 -6.30
CA GLY A 110 11.49 1.73 -5.31
C GLY A 110 12.48 0.67 -5.79
N GLU A 111 12.30 0.18 -7.03
CA GLU A 111 13.09 -0.90 -7.63
C GLU A 111 13.24 -2.10 -6.67
N ASP A 112 14.40 -2.77 -6.69
CA ASP A 112 14.68 -3.89 -5.81
C ASP A 112 15.17 -3.47 -4.41
N ASN A 113 15.24 -2.16 -4.13
CA ASN A 113 15.78 -1.63 -2.87
C ASN A 113 14.75 -1.58 -1.74
N TYR A 114 13.47 -1.42 -2.04
CA TYR A 114 12.43 -1.24 -1.04
C TYR A 114 11.40 -2.37 -1.03
N SER A 115 10.86 -2.66 0.15
CA SER A 115 9.82 -3.66 0.37
C SER A 115 8.73 -3.08 1.26
N LEU A 116 7.50 -3.51 1.02
CA LEU A 116 6.36 -3.15 1.86
C LEU A 116 6.51 -3.82 3.22
N ALA A 117 6.33 -3.06 4.29
CA ALA A 117 6.44 -3.52 5.65
C ALA A 117 5.40 -2.90 6.57
N VAL A 118 5.25 -3.47 7.76
CA VAL A 118 4.50 -2.89 8.86
C VAL A 118 5.46 -2.18 9.82
N ARG A 119 5.20 -0.90 10.10
CA ARG A 119 5.93 -0.07 11.07
C ARG A 119 4.94 0.73 11.90
N ASP A 120 5.00 0.60 13.22
CA ASP A 120 4.18 1.39 14.16
C ASP A 120 2.67 1.42 13.80
N GLY A 121 2.13 0.25 13.39
CA GLY A 121 0.72 0.11 12.99
C GLY A 121 0.37 0.73 11.62
N LYS A 122 1.36 1.15 10.84
CA LYS A 122 1.22 1.70 9.49
C LYS A 122 1.90 0.79 8.47
N VAL A 123 1.52 0.96 7.21
CA VAL A 123 2.08 0.24 6.08
C VAL A 123 2.92 1.21 5.25
N CYS A 124 4.19 0.89 5.06
CA CYS A 124 5.13 1.74 4.33
C CYS A 124 6.19 0.92 3.61
N LEU A 125 6.87 1.56 2.66
CA LEU A 125 8.07 1.03 2.03
C LEU A 125 9.28 1.33 2.93
N VAL A 126 10.09 0.30 3.16
CA VAL A 126 11.35 0.36 3.90
C VAL A 126 12.44 -0.36 3.12
N ARG A 127 13.70 -0.16 3.48
CA ARG A 127 14.81 -0.89 2.85
C ARG A 127 14.60 -2.40 2.96
N SER A 128 14.84 -3.10 1.86
CA SER A 128 14.59 -4.53 1.77
C SER A 128 15.56 -5.31 2.64
N ASP A 129 14.99 -6.15 3.50
CA ASP A 129 15.70 -7.05 4.39
C ASP A 129 14.93 -8.37 4.46
N ARG A 130 15.60 -9.47 4.12
CA ARG A 130 15.00 -10.81 4.08
C ARG A 130 14.90 -11.45 5.47
N ASP A 131 15.59 -10.88 6.46
CA ASP A 131 15.50 -11.30 7.85
C ASP A 131 14.42 -10.53 8.62
N ASP A 132 13.96 -9.41 8.07
CA ASP A 132 12.87 -8.62 8.64
C ASP A 132 11.51 -9.26 8.35
N HIS A 133 10.98 -9.99 9.33
CA HIS A 133 9.69 -10.67 9.23
C HIS A 133 8.49 -9.74 8.96
N THR A 134 8.61 -8.44 9.26
CA THR A 134 7.55 -7.48 8.95
C THR A 134 7.46 -7.16 7.45
N GLN A 135 8.43 -7.57 6.64
CA GLN A 135 8.43 -7.50 5.17
C GLN A 135 7.86 -8.75 4.50
N HIS A 136 7.47 -9.76 5.29
CA HIS A 136 6.93 -11.02 4.78
C HIS A 136 5.41 -11.00 4.76
N TRP A 137 4.84 -11.23 3.59
CA TRP A 137 3.40 -11.23 3.37
C TRP A 137 2.89 -12.61 2.93
N VAL A 138 1.84 -13.10 3.56
CA VAL A 138 1.09 -14.25 3.05
C VAL A 138 0.05 -13.72 2.07
N LYS A 139 0.04 -14.30 0.87
CA LYS A 139 -0.99 -14.06 -0.14
C LYS A 139 -2.04 -15.15 -0.01
N ASP A 140 -3.11 -14.87 0.73
CA ASP A 140 -4.18 -15.82 0.96
C ASP A 140 -5.21 -15.73 -0.18
N MET A 141 -5.44 -16.86 -0.86
CA MET A 141 -6.34 -16.99 -2.01
C MET A 141 -7.66 -17.69 -1.65
N LYS A 142 -8.01 -17.85 -0.37
CA LYS A 142 -9.18 -18.62 0.11
C LYS A 142 -10.50 -18.23 -0.59
N TYR A 143 -10.68 -16.95 -0.89
CA TYR A 143 -11.91 -16.44 -1.52
C TYR A 143 -11.81 -16.22 -3.04
N SER A 144 -10.68 -16.53 -3.67
CA SER A 144 -10.37 -16.24 -5.08
C SER A 144 -11.35 -16.82 -6.11
N THR A 145 -11.98 -17.96 -5.80
CA THR A 145 -12.96 -18.61 -6.70
C THR A 145 -14.37 -18.03 -6.58
N ARG A 146 -14.65 -17.34 -5.47
CA ARG A 146 -15.99 -16.82 -5.12
C ARG A 146 -16.10 -15.32 -5.27
N VAL A 147 -15.00 -14.60 -5.04
CA VAL A 147 -14.94 -13.14 -5.08
C VAL A 147 -13.96 -12.74 -6.18
N LYS A 148 -14.44 -11.88 -7.06
CA LYS A 148 -13.69 -11.28 -8.15
C LYS A 148 -14.00 -9.80 -8.21
N ASP A 149 -13.09 -9.01 -8.73
CA ASP A 149 -13.38 -7.61 -9.03
C ASP A 149 -14.25 -7.45 -10.29
N GLU A 150 -14.58 -6.19 -10.62
CA GLU A 150 -15.43 -5.81 -11.77
C GLU A 150 -14.89 -6.32 -13.12
N GLU A 151 -13.57 -6.48 -13.27
CA GLU A 151 -12.95 -7.05 -14.48
C GLU A 151 -12.77 -8.58 -14.40
N GLY A 152 -13.20 -9.21 -13.31
CA GLY A 152 -13.16 -10.65 -13.12
C GLY A 152 -11.85 -11.21 -12.55
N TYR A 153 -10.96 -10.37 -12.03
CA TYR A 153 -9.71 -10.84 -11.39
C TYR A 153 -9.99 -11.38 -9.98
N PRO A 154 -9.36 -12.50 -9.60
CA PRO A 154 -9.64 -13.18 -8.34
C PRO A 154 -9.16 -12.38 -7.13
N ALA A 155 -9.97 -12.41 -6.07
CA ALA A 155 -9.63 -11.80 -4.79
C ALA A 155 -8.46 -12.49 -4.07
N MET A 156 -7.67 -11.71 -3.36
CA MET A 156 -6.62 -12.12 -2.43
C MET A 156 -6.64 -11.30 -1.15
N ALA A 157 -6.27 -11.88 -0.02
CA ALA A 157 -5.90 -11.13 1.18
C ALA A 157 -4.37 -11.07 1.32
N LEU A 158 -3.85 -9.93 1.73
CA LEU A 158 -2.41 -9.72 1.96
C LEU A 158 -2.17 -9.57 3.45
N VAL A 159 -1.65 -10.62 4.07
CA VAL A 159 -1.52 -10.75 5.53
C VAL A 159 -0.06 -10.64 5.93
N ASN A 160 0.26 -9.71 6.82
CA ASN A 160 1.60 -9.60 7.34
C ASN A 160 1.92 -10.79 8.25
N LYS A 161 3.03 -11.48 7.97
CA LYS A 161 3.44 -12.67 8.72
C LYS A 161 3.76 -12.35 10.18
N ALA A 162 4.40 -11.21 10.45
CA ALA A 162 4.84 -10.86 11.79
C ALA A 162 3.67 -10.44 12.70
N THR A 163 2.70 -9.71 12.16
CA THR A 163 1.58 -9.18 12.97
C THR A 163 0.29 -9.99 12.88
N GLY A 164 0.12 -10.81 11.84
CA GLY A 164 -1.14 -11.51 11.56
C GLY A 164 -2.26 -10.58 11.09
N GLU A 165 -1.93 -9.34 10.72
CA GLU A 165 -2.87 -8.35 10.24
C GLU A 165 -2.91 -8.32 8.71
N ALA A 166 -4.10 -8.19 8.14
CA ALA A 166 -4.29 -7.99 6.72
C ALA A 166 -4.32 -6.50 6.37
N LEU A 167 -3.86 -6.19 5.15
CA LEU A 167 -4.13 -4.90 4.53
C LEU A 167 -5.64 -4.72 4.35
N LYS A 168 -6.16 -3.59 4.84
CA LYS A 168 -7.58 -3.24 4.82
C LYS A 168 -7.77 -1.91 4.11
N HIS A 169 -8.77 -1.84 3.23
CA HIS A 169 -9.14 -0.56 2.62
C HIS A 169 -9.63 0.44 3.68
N SER A 170 -9.32 1.73 3.47
CA SER A 170 -9.88 2.77 4.32
C SER A 170 -11.37 2.94 4.00
N ILE A 171 -12.19 3.07 5.05
CA ILE A 171 -13.59 3.47 4.92
C ILE A 171 -13.57 4.96 4.59
N GLY A 172 -13.77 5.37 3.34
CA GLY A 172 -13.88 6.81 3.08
C GLY A 172 -13.81 7.37 1.66
N GLN A 173 -13.46 6.64 0.60
CA GLN A 173 -13.36 7.27 -0.72
C GLN A 173 -14.24 6.61 -1.77
N SER A 174 -15.45 7.15 -1.89
CA SER A 174 -16.31 7.02 -3.07
C SER A 174 -16.12 8.17 -4.07
N HIS A 175 -15.17 9.10 -3.87
CA HIS A 175 -15.04 10.30 -4.71
C HIS A 175 -13.59 10.80 -4.97
N PRO A 176 -13.28 11.37 -6.16
CA PRO A 176 -11.92 11.60 -6.71
C PRO A 176 -11.05 12.73 -6.10
N CYS A 177 -11.51 13.47 -5.10
CA CYS A 177 -11.05 14.87 -4.92
C CYS A 177 -10.61 15.25 -3.50
N SER A 178 -10.50 14.33 -2.54
CA SER A 178 -9.96 14.70 -1.23
C SER A 178 -8.44 14.75 -1.28
N LYS A 179 -7.88 15.97 -1.35
CA LYS A 179 -6.44 16.28 -1.24
C LYS A 179 -5.82 15.97 0.14
N SER A 180 -6.54 15.24 1.00
CA SER A 180 -6.06 14.78 2.31
C SER A 180 -5.46 13.38 2.14
N SER A 181 -4.13 13.29 2.12
CA SER A 181 -3.37 12.04 2.03
C SER A 181 -3.62 11.06 3.20
N MET A 182 -4.33 11.50 4.25
CA MET A 182 -4.60 10.68 5.43
C MET A 182 -5.83 9.77 5.28
N ASP A 183 -6.85 10.19 4.51
CA ASP A 183 -8.10 9.42 4.36
C ASP A 183 -7.94 8.23 3.39
N GLY A 184 -6.95 8.29 2.50
CA GLY A 184 -6.59 7.23 1.57
C GLY A 184 -5.59 6.21 2.13
N GLN A 185 -5.14 6.33 3.39
CA GLN A 185 -4.13 5.43 3.92
C GLN A 185 -4.67 4.00 4.08
N VAL A 186 -3.92 3.02 3.55
CA VAL A 186 -4.21 1.60 3.77
C VAL A 186 -4.02 1.28 5.25
N ARG A 187 -5.01 0.62 5.85
CA ARG A 187 -5.02 0.27 7.28
C ARG A 187 -4.63 -1.19 7.48
N LEU A 188 -4.38 -1.54 8.73
CA LEU A 188 -4.19 -2.91 9.18
C LEU A 188 -5.40 -3.35 10.01
N ALA A 189 -5.78 -4.62 9.87
CA ALA A 189 -6.78 -5.24 10.72
C ALA A 189 -6.43 -6.70 10.97
N ARG A 190 -6.77 -7.22 12.16
CA ARG A 190 -6.61 -8.65 12.47
C ARG A 190 -7.27 -9.49 11.39
N TYR A 191 -6.52 -10.44 10.83
CA TYR A 191 -7.04 -11.31 9.80
C TYR A 191 -7.76 -12.53 10.41
N ASN A 192 -8.99 -12.78 9.97
CA ASN A 192 -9.72 -14.01 10.27
C ASN A 192 -10.15 -14.67 8.95
N PRO A 193 -9.49 -15.74 8.50
CA PRO A 193 -9.82 -16.39 7.24
C PRO A 193 -11.19 -17.10 7.27
N GLU A 194 -11.82 -17.30 8.42
CA GLU A 194 -13.15 -17.92 8.52
C GLU A 194 -14.29 -16.91 8.32
N TYR A 195 -13.98 -15.62 8.37
CA TYR A 195 -14.94 -14.55 8.13
C TYR A 195 -14.57 -13.78 6.87
N MET A 196 -15.51 -13.73 5.92
CA MET A 196 -15.30 -13.02 4.66
C MET A 196 -15.48 -11.51 4.88
N ASP A 197 -14.41 -10.84 5.30
CA ASP A 197 -14.33 -9.37 5.32
C ASP A 197 -13.85 -8.87 3.95
N GLU A 198 -14.76 -8.43 3.10
CA GLU A 198 -14.42 -7.83 1.80
C GLU A 198 -13.49 -6.60 1.96
N SER A 199 -13.58 -5.96 3.13
CA SER A 199 -12.54 -5.24 3.87
C SER A 199 -11.08 -5.30 3.45
N VAL A 200 -10.63 -6.55 3.36
CA VAL A 200 -9.23 -6.93 3.32
C VAL A 200 -8.87 -7.64 2.03
N LEU A 201 -9.81 -7.62 1.07
CA LEU A 201 -9.66 -8.27 -0.21
C LEU A 201 -9.22 -7.26 -1.27
N TRP A 202 -8.20 -7.69 -2.00
CA TRP A 202 -7.53 -6.96 -3.06
C TRP A 202 -7.50 -7.82 -4.32
N THR A 203 -7.22 -7.22 -5.47
CA THR A 203 -6.95 -7.94 -6.72
C THR A 203 -5.68 -7.42 -7.36
N GLU A 204 -5.03 -8.27 -8.15
CA GLU A 204 -3.99 -7.84 -9.09
C GLU A 204 -4.62 -7.65 -10.47
N SER A 205 -4.40 -6.50 -11.10
CA SER A 205 -4.86 -6.23 -12.47
C SER A 205 -4.15 -7.10 -13.52
N ARG A 206 -4.48 -6.89 -14.80
CA ARG A 206 -3.58 -7.27 -15.89
C ARG A 206 -2.17 -6.71 -15.69
N ASP A 207 -1.20 -7.34 -16.33
CA ASP A 207 0.16 -6.82 -16.43
C ASP A 207 0.13 -5.43 -17.10
N VAL A 208 0.75 -4.44 -16.45
CA VAL A 208 0.88 -3.06 -16.94
C VAL A 208 2.29 -2.76 -17.46
N GLY A 209 3.14 -3.79 -17.54
CA GLY A 209 4.49 -3.76 -18.11
C GLY A 209 5.50 -4.48 -17.22
N SER A 210 6.34 -5.31 -17.83
CA SER A 210 7.49 -5.98 -17.18
C SER A 210 7.11 -6.85 -15.96
N GLY A 211 5.92 -7.45 -15.94
CA GLY A 211 5.45 -8.27 -14.83
C GLY A 211 4.84 -7.48 -13.67
N PHE A 212 4.78 -6.15 -13.76
CA PHE A 212 4.14 -5.31 -12.74
C PHE A 212 2.64 -5.24 -12.98
N ARG A 213 1.88 -5.14 -11.88
CA ARG A 213 0.42 -5.05 -11.87
C ARG A 213 -0.01 -3.93 -10.92
N CYS A 214 -1.22 -3.43 -11.07
CA CYS A 214 -1.86 -2.64 -10.04
C CYS A 214 -2.39 -3.59 -8.97
N ILE A 215 -2.26 -3.23 -7.69
CA ILE A 215 -3.00 -3.88 -6.60
C ILE A 215 -4.14 -2.94 -6.24
N ARG A 216 -5.38 -3.40 -6.34
CA ARG A 216 -6.58 -2.55 -6.23
C ARG A 216 -7.62 -3.16 -5.30
N MET A 217 -8.53 -2.34 -4.79
CA MET A 217 -9.62 -2.86 -3.96
C MET A 217 -10.47 -3.82 -4.78
N VAL A 218 -10.91 -4.92 -4.17
CA VAL A 218 -11.77 -5.88 -4.89
C VAL A 218 -13.13 -5.29 -5.28
N ASN A 219 -13.65 -4.37 -4.45
CA ASN A 219 -14.97 -3.76 -4.59
C ASN A 219 -14.95 -2.36 -5.23
N ASN A 220 -13.77 -1.81 -5.50
CA ASN A 220 -13.60 -0.53 -6.19
C ASN A 220 -12.26 -0.50 -6.93
N ILE A 221 -12.29 -0.88 -8.21
CA ILE A 221 -11.09 -1.01 -9.02
C ILE A 221 -10.44 0.31 -9.44
N TYR A 222 -11.11 1.44 -9.20
CA TYR A 222 -10.59 2.78 -9.51
C TYR A 222 -9.54 3.26 -8.50
N LEU A 223 -9.47 2.62 -7.31
CA LEU A 223 -8.48 2.92 -6.29
C LEU A 223 -7.44 1.80 -6.20
N ASN A 224 -6.18 2.17 -6.44
CA ASN A 224 -5.01 1.29 -6.43
C ASN A 224 -4.03 1.68 -5.32
N PHE A 225 -3.16 0.74 -4.97
CA PHE A 225 -2.00 1.00 -4.15
C PHE A 225 -1.11 2.04 -4.80
N ASP A 226 -0.80 3.08 -4.03
CA ASP A 226 0.08 4.17 -4.41
C ASP A 226 1.14 4.36 -3.31
N ALA A 227 2.41 4.38 -3.70
CA ALA A 227 3.49 4.82 -2.83
C ALA A 227 3.48 6.35 -2.79
N LEU A 228 2.95 6.92 -1.71
CA LEU A 228 2.70 8.36 -1.59
C LEU A 228 3.97 9.18 -1.82
N HIS A 229 3.95 10.06 -2.83
CA HIS A 229 5.11 10.87 -3.25
C HIS A 229 6.34 10.01 -3.61
N GLY A 230 6.12 8.76 -4.01
CA GLY A 230 7.16 7.82 -4.40
C GLY A 230 7.62 7.99 -5.85
N ASP A 231 6.97 8.85 -6.62
CA ASP A 231 7.40 9.20 -7.98
C ASP A 231 8.62 10.16 -7.95
N LYS A 232 9.28 10.30 -9.10
CA LYS A 232 10.53 11.05 -9.21
C LYS A 232 10.36 12.54 -8.98
N ASP A 233 9.19 13.10 -9.28
CA ASP A 233 8.94 14.54 -9.15
C ASP A 233 8.78 14.95 -7.68
N HIS A 234 8.47 13.99 -6.80
CA HIS A 234 8.30 14.20 -5.35
C HIS A 234 9.41 13.56 -4.49
N GLY A 235 10.54 13.19 -5.11
CA GLY A 235 11.74 12.71 -4.42
C GLY A 235 11.92 11.19 -4.37
N GLY A 236 11.00 10.44 -4.98
CA GLY A 236 11.10 8.99 -5.09
C GLY A 236 10.73 8.23 -3.83
N VAL A 237 10.72 6.90 -3.94
CA VAL A 237 10.55 6.01 -2.79
C VAL A 237 11.74 6.15 -1.83
N ARG A 238 11.41 6.27 -0.54
CA ARG A 238 12.36 6.34 0.57
C ARG A 238 11.82 5.59 1.78
N ASP A 239 12.67 5.42 2.78
CA ASP A 239 12.27 4.76 4.02
C ASP A 239 11.07 5.51 4.65
N GLY A 240 10.02 4.76 4.99
CA GLY A 240 8.78 5.32 5.51
C GLY A 240 7.82 5.87 4.45
N THR A 241 8.07 5.70 3.15
CA THR A 241 7.08 6.07 2.10
C THR A 241 5.78 5.30 2.32
N THR A 242 4.72 6.02 2.69
CA THR A 242 3.42 5.47 3.07
C THR A 242 2.72 4.80 1.90
N LEU A 243 2.06 3.66 2.15
CA LEU A 243 1.09 3.08 1.23
C LEU A 243 -0.27 3.76 1.37
N VAL A 244 -0.77 4.33 0.28
CA VAL A 244 -2.09 4.96 0.20
C VAL A 244 -2.89 4.37 -0.97
N LEU A 245 -4.12 4.84 -1.10
CA LEU A 245 -5.05 4.55 -2.17
C LEU A 245 -5.19 5.78 -3.05
N TRP A 246 -5.03 5.61 -4.36
CA TRP A 246 -5.16 6.70 -5.32
C TRP A 246 -5.74 6.23 -6.65
N GLU A 247 -6.21 7.17 -7.45
CA GLU A 247 -6.65 6.89 -8.82
C GLU A 247 -5.47 6.51 -9.71
N TRP A 248 -5.73 5.71 -10.75
CA TRP A 248 -4.67 5.29 -11.65
C TRP A 248 -4.17 6.47 -12.49
N CYS A 249 -2.90 6.83 -12.31
CA CYS A 249 -2.20 7.90 -13.02
C CYS A 249 -1.02 7.37 -13.84
N GLU A 250 -0.93 6.05 -14.04
CA GLU A 250 0.12 5.36 -14.80
C GLU A 250 1.54 5.47 -14.24
N GLY A 251 1.69 6.04 -13.04
CA GLY A 251 2.96 6.27 -12.38
C GLY A 251 3.67 4.99 -11.94
N ASP A 252 5.00 5.03 -11.89
CA ASP A 252 5.81 3.90 -11.40
C ASP A 252 5.58 3.62 -9.90
N ASN A 253 5.10 4.61 -9.15
CA ASN A 253 4.70 4.49 -7.74
C ASN A 253 3.40 3.69 -7.53
N GLN A 254 2.69 3.35 -8.61
CA GLN A 254 1.42 2.59 -8.60
C GLN A 254 1.57 1.17 -9.19
N ARG A 255 2.79 0.78 -9.53
CA ARG A 255 3.11 -0.50 -10.20
C ARG A 255 3.79 -1.42 -9.21
N TRP A 256 3.20 -2.58 -8.97
CA TRP A 256 3.61 -3.47 -7.89
C TRP A 256 3.92 -4.88 -8.37
N LYS A 257 4.74 -5.58 -7.60
CA LYS A 257 5.01 -7.00 -7.75
C LYS A 257 4.87 -7.71 -6.41
N ILE A 258 4.28 -8.88 -6.45
CA ILE A 258 4.20 -9.82 -5.33
C ILE A 258 5.00 -11.05 -5.73
N VAL A 259 6.17 -11.24 -5.12
CA VAL A 259 7.13 -12.30 -5.49
C VAL A 259 7.45 -13.19 -4.30
N PRO A 260 7.79 -14.47 -4.49
CA PRO A 260 8.23 -15.33 -3.39
C PRO A 260 9.40 -14.72 -2.61
N TRP A 261 9.34 -14.81 -1.27
CA TRP A 261 10.33 -14.21 -0.34
C TRP A 261 10.84 -15.18 0.73
N SER A 262 10.15 -16.31 0.92
CA SER A 262 10.56 -17.40 1.80
C SER A 262 12.04 -17.74 1.63
N LYS A 263 12.76 -17.97 2.74
CA LYS A 263 14.05 -18.66 2.71
C LYS A 263 13.79 -20.03 2.11
N SER A 264 14.25 -20.25 0.89
CA SER A 264 14.02 -21.50 0.17
C SER A 264 14.53 -22.65 1.02
N ILE A 265 13.63 -23.49 1.52
CA ILE A 265 13.97 -24.89 1.77
C ILE A 265 14.01 -25.54 0.39
N TYR A 266 15.12 -25.31 -0.33
CA TYR A 266 15.47 -26.12 -1.49
C TYR A 266 15.72 -27.54 -0.98
N LEU A 267 14.69 -28.36 -0.93
CA LEU A 267 14.86 -29.78 -1.23
C LEU A 267 14.92 -29.87 -2.74
N SER A 268 16.14 -29.77 -3.28
CA SER A 268 16.42 -30.16 -4.66
C SER A 268 16.12 -31.64 -4.80
N ILE A 269 14.92 -31.98 -5.24
CA ILE A 269 14.72 -33.28 -5.90
C ILE A 269 15.26 -33.08 -7.31
N SER A 270 16.55 -33.39 -7.47
CA SER A 270 17.11 -33.65 -8.78
C SER A 270 16.46 -34.93 -9.30
N THR A 271 15.48 -34.79 -10.19
CA THR A 271 15.14 -35.88 -11.11
C THR A 271 16.13 -35.82 -12.25
N TYR A 272 17.09 -36.73 -12.23
CA TYR A 272 17.77 -37.18 -13.44
C TYR A 272 16.76 -38.01 -14.25
N GLU A 273 16.49 -37.59 -15.48
CA GLU A 273 16.21 -38.48 -16.61
C GLU A 273 17.18 -38.12 -17.74
#